data_AF-A0A7S2B2N4-F1
#
_entry.id   AF-A0A7S2B2N4-F1
#
_cell.length_a   1.000
_cell.length_b   1.000
_cell.length_c   1.000
_cell.angle_alpha   90.00
_cell.angle_beta   90.00
_cell.angle_gamma   90.00
#
_symmetry.space_group_name_H-M   'P 1'
#
loop_
_entity.id
_entity.type
_entity.pdbx_description
1 polymer ?
#
loop_
_entity_poly.entity_id
_entity_poly.type
_entity_poly.pdbx_seq_one_letter_code
_entity_poly.pdbx_strand_id
1 'polypeptide(L)'
;VKDTIGNAHRIFMRRPFVWMVPGMHDVHVKLWGSVGIHFDAAGVMNTDSAVAGYSAWIEHVKANVPPEKLLIHNAKQGWPPICEFLNLDGDKCPSIKGEEYPRVNESAVLKKVISRMEIVVEWFDFVA
;
A
#
# COMPACT_ATOMS: atom_id res chain seq x y z
N VAL A 1 -7.02 -3.21 3.85
CA VAL A 1 -5.60 -3.64 3.79
C VAL A 1 -5.52 -5.15 3.67
N LYS A 2 -6.10 -5.91 4.61
CA LYS A 2 -6.14 -7.38 4.53
C LYS A 2 -6.75 -7.89 3.22
N ASP A 3 -7.95 -7.45 2.88
CA ASP A 3 -8.60 -7.82 1.60
C ASP A 3 -8.09 -7.06 0.38
N THR A 4 -7.01 -6.28 0.53
CA THR A 4 -6.37 -5.57 -0.56
C THR A 4 -4.92 -6.00 -0.72
N ILE A 5 -3.96 -5.10 -0.52
CA ILE A 5 -2.54 -5.40 -0.72
C ILE A 5 -2.03 -6.54 0.17
N GLY A 6 -2.63 -6.73 1.35
CA GLY A 6 -2.31 -7.83 2.26
C GLY A 6 -2.75 -9.21 1.78
N ASN A 7 -3.64 -9.29 0.78
CA ASN A 7 -4.08 -10.54 0.14
C ASN A 7 -3.34 -10.81 -1.17
N ALA A 8 -2.62 -9.81 -1.70
CA ALA A 8 -1.93 -9.93 -2.99
C ALA A 8 -0.87 -11.05 -2.96
N HIS A 9 -0.16 -11.21 -1.84
CA HIS A 9 0.81 -12.28 -1.67
C HIS A 9 0.17 -13.64 -1.93
N ARG A 10 -0.95 -13.97 -1.27
CA ARG A 10 -1.67 -15.23 -1.44
C ARG A 10 -2.05 -15.53 -2.89
N ILE A 11 -2.41 -14.51 -3.67
CA ILE A 11 -2.80 -14.66 -5.08
C ILE A 11 -1.57 -14.94 -5.96
N PHE A 12 -0.49 -14.17 -5.80
CA PHE A 12 0.70 -14.30 -6.64
C PHE A 12 1.50 -15.58 -6.39
N MET A 13 1.24 -16.27 -5.27
CA MET A 13 1.85 -17.56 -4.94
C MET A 13 1.06 -18.77 -5.46
N ARG A 14 0.03 -18.53 -6.28
CA ARG A 14 -0.79 -19.57 -6.92
C ARG A 14 -0.61 -19.59 -8.44
N ARG A 15 -1.11 -20.63 -9.09
CA ARG A 15 -1.11 -20.74 -10.55
C ARG A 15 -2.13 -19.75 -11.14
N PRO A 16 -1.88 -19.15 -12.31
CA PRO A 16 -0.72 -19.36 -13.18
C PRO A 16 0.47 -18.44 -12.84
N PHE A 17 0.34 -17.57 -11.83
CA PHE A 17 1.34 -16.53 -11.55
C PHE A 17 2.72 -17.10 -11.20
N VAL A 18 2.78 -18.19 -10.44
CA VAL A 18 4.05 -18.89 -10.14
C VAL A 18 4.72 -19.50 -11.38
N TRP A 19 3.96 -19.80 -12.44
CA TRP A 19 4.53 -20.26 -13.71
C TRP A 19 5.06 -19.11 -14.54
N MET A 20 4.33 -18.00 -14.58
CA MET A 20 4.70 -16.82 -15.36
C MET A 20 5.88 -16.07 -14.74
N VAL A 21 5.98 -16.08 -13.41
CA VAL A 21 6.99 -15.32 -12.66
C VAL A 21 7.60 -16.21 -11.57
N PRO A 22 8.43 -17.22 -11.96
CA PRO A 22 9.08 -18.08 -10.98
C PRO A 22 10.01 -17.26 -10.07
N GLY A 23 10.04 -17.59 -8.78
CA GLY A 23 10.86 -16.90 -7.76
C GLY A 23 10.25 -15.61 -7.20
N MET A 24 9.07 -15.17 -7.69
CA MET A 24 8.39 -13.99 -7.13
C MET A 24 8.04 -14.15 -5.64
N HIS A 25 7.80 -15.38 -5.19
CA HIS A 25 7.65 -15.71 -3.77
C HIS A 25 8.82 -15.20 -2.93
N ASP A 26 10.02 -15.65 -3.25
CA ASP A 26 11.19 -15.36 -2.43
C ASP A 26 11.55 -13.88 -2.47
N VAL A 27 11.34 -13.24 -3.63
CA VAL A 27 11.49 -11.78 -3.77
C VAL A 27 10.49 -11.05 -2.88
N HIS A 28 9.22 -11.46 -2.87
CA HIS A 28 8.18 -10.82 -2.05
C HIS A 28 8.49 -10.98 -0.57
N VAL A 29 8.75 -12.21 -0.10
CA VAL A 29 9.06 -12.49 1.30
C VAL A 29 10.31 -11.72 1.77
N LYS A 30 11.38 -11.68 0.97
CA LYS A 30 12.59 -10.93 1.31
C LYS A 30 12.35 -9.43 1.35
N LEU A 31 11.63 -8.88 0.35
CA LEU A 31 11.34 -7.45 0.27
C LEU A 31 10.54 -6.99 1.48
N TRP A 32 9.43 -7.67 1.80
CA TRP A 32 8.60 -7.28 2.95
C TRP A 32 9.27 -7.60 4.29
N GLY A 33 10.02 -8.71 4.37
CA GLY A 33 10.82 -9.04 5.54
C GLY A 33 11.86 -7.97 5.86
N SER A 34 12.46 -7.35 4.83
CA SER A 34 13.45 -6.27 5.03
C SER A 34 12.87 -5.01 5.69
N VAL A 35 11.55 -4.80 5.59
CA VAL A 35 10.83 -3.70 6.24
C VAL A 35 10.04 -4.14 7.48
N GLY A 36 10.31 -5.35 7.99
CA GLY A 36 9.68 -5.90 9.20
C GLY A 36 8.22 -6.32 9.03
N ILE A 37 7.74 -6.50 7.79
CA ILE A 37 6.40 -6.98 7.50
C ILE A 37 6.47 -8.47 7.18
N HIS A 38 5.80 -9.28 7.99
CA HIS A 38 5.85 -10.74 7.88
C HIS A 38 4.55 -11.32 7.32
N PHE A 39 4.67 -12.44 6.64
CA PHE A 39 3.56 -13.26 6.15
C PHE A 39 3.68 -14.66 6.77
N ASP A 40 2.56 -15.29 7.06
CA ASP A 40 2.55 -16.70 7.48
C ASP A 40 2.73 -17.66 6.29
N ALA A 41 2.75 -18.96 6.58
CA ALA A 41 2.90 -20.00 5.56
C ALA A 41 1.73 -20.03 4.54
N ALA A 42 0.55 -19.52 4.91
CA ALA A 42 -0.60 -19.39 4.02
C ALA A 42 -0.56 -18.07 3.20
N GLY A 43 0.50 -17.27 3.38
CA GLY A 43 0.69 -16.00 2.73
C GLY A 43 -0.19 -14.88 3.29
N VAL A 44 -0.71 -15.03 4.51
CA VAL A 44 -1.50 -14.00 5.20
C VAL A 44 -0.56 -13.03 5.92
N MET A 45 -0.77 -11.73 5.69
CA MET A 45 0.02 -10.68 6.33
C MET A 45 -0.21 -10.62 7.85
N ASN A 46 0.88 -10.65 8.63
CA ASN A 46 0.85 -10.44 10.07
C ASN A 46 0.57 -8.95 10.37
N THR A 47 -0.59 -8.68 10.96
CA THR A 47 -1.08 -7.31 11.18
C THR A 47 -0.25 -6.57 12.21
N ASP A 48 0.18 -7.25 13.27
CA ASP A 48 0.95 -6.64 14.35
C ASP A 48 2.33 -6.21 13.85
N SER A 49 2.97 -7.04 13.02
CA SER A 49 4.23 -6.69 12.35
C SER A 49 4.06 -5.46 11.44
N ALA A 50 2.95 -5.38 10.70
CA ALA A 50 2.68 -4.25 9.83
C ALA A 50 2.40 -2.95 10.61
N VAL A 51 1.67 -3.02 11.73
CA VAL A 51 1.41 -1.87 12.61
C VAL A 51 2.69 -1.40 13.29
N ALA A 52 3.52 -2.34 13.76
CA ALA A 52 4.81 -2.04 14.35
C ALA A 52 5.75 -1.38 13.33
N GLY A 53 5.87 -1.93 12.13
CA GLY A 53 6.67 -1.35 11.04
C GLY A 53 6.19 0.04 10.63
N TYR A 54 4.87 0.24 10.50
CA TYR A 54 4.29 1.56 10.21
C TYR A 54 4.64 2.61 11.27
N SER A 55 4.46 2.27 12.55
CA SER A 55 4.73 3.18 13.67
C SER A 55 6.23 3.48 13.78
N ALA A 56 7.08 2.46 13.67
CA ALA A 56 8.53 2.59 13.73
C ALA A 56 9.06 3.49 12.60
N TRP A 57 8.53 3.35 11.38
CA TRP A 57 8.91 4.21 10.26
C TRP A 57 8.53 5.67 10.48
N ILE A 58 7.33 5.94 11.01
CA ILE A 58 6.91 7.32 11.33
C ILE A 58 7.86 7.95 12.36
N GLU A 59 8.17 7.24 13.44
CA GLU A 59 9.07 7.77 14.47
C GLU A 59 10.50 7.93 13.94
N HIS A 60 10.97 7.01 13.09
CA HIS A 60 12.25 7.16 12.41
C HIS A 60 12.29 8.43 11.54
N VAL A 61 11.26 8.68 10.73
CA VAL A 61 11.18 9.90 9.91
C VAL A 61 11.17 11.16 10.77
N LYS A 62 10.36 11.21 11.83
CA LYS A 62 10.32 12.35 12.76
C LYS A 62 11.66 12.61 13.45
N ALA A 63 12.41 11.57 13.79
CA ALA A 63 13.70 11.70 14.45
C ALA A 63 14.81 12.20 13.51
N ASN A 64 14.68 11.95 12.20
CA ASN A 64 15.75 12.23 11.23
C ASN A 64 15.46 13.43 10.31
N VAL A 65 14.20 13.88 10.19
CA VAL A 65 13.83 15.04 9.39
C VAL A 65 13.54 16.23 10.32
N PRO A 66 14.20 17.39 10.14
CA PRO A 66 13.92 18.59 10.92
C PRO A 66 12.42 18.97 10.87
N PRO A 67 11.79 19.37 11.98
CA PRO A 67 10.34 19.64 12.04
C PRO A 67 9.87 20.66 11.01
N GLU A 68 10.67 21.68 10.71
CA GLU A 68 10.37 22.71 9.71
C GLU A 68 10.41 22.20 8.25
N LYS A 69 10.96 21.01 8.03
CA LYS A 69 11.01 20.31 6.74
C LYS A 69 10.11 19.07 6.70
N LEU A 70 9.27 18.87 7.71
CA LEU A 70 8.39 17.70 7.82
C LEU A 70 6.93 18.09 7.99
N LEU A 71 6.08 17.69 7.02
CA LEU A 71 4.64 17.71 7.17
C LEU A 71 4.11 16.30 7.46
N ILE A 72 3.44 16.11 8.59
CA ILE A 72 2.64 14.91 8.86
C ILE A 72 1.24 15.13 8.30
N HIS A 73 0.99 14.59 7.11
CA HIS A 73 -0.26 14.76 6.38
C HIS A 73 -1.15 13.51 6.41
N ASN A 74 -2.45 13.70 6.65
CA ASN A 74 -3.49 12.70 6.48
C ASN A 74 -4.33 13.05 5.26
N ALA A 75 -4.55 12.10 4.34
CA ALA A 75 -5.33 12.31 3.12
C ALA A 75 -6.78 12.84 3.36
N LYS A 76 -7.34 12.69 4.56
CA LYS A 76 -8.63 13.31 4.94
C LYS A 76 -8.57 14.83 5.09
N GLN A 77 -7.38 15.40 5.33
CA GLN A 77 -7.19 16.84 5.47
C GLN A 77 -7.20 17.57 4.11
N GLY A 78 -7.03 16.84 2.99
CA GLY A 78 -7.08 17.43 1.65
C GLY A 78 -5.86 18.29 1.31
N TRP A 79 -6.04 19.26 0.42
CA TRP A 79 -4.99 20.18 -0.03
C TRP A 79 -4.48 21.20 1.01
N PRO A 80 -5.30 21.76 1.92
CA PRO A 80 -4.88 22.90 2.75
C PRO A 80 -3.53 22.76 3.48
N PRO A 81 -3.26 21.70 4.27
CA PRO A 81 -1.98 21.60 5.00
C PRO A 81 -0.77 21.43 4.07
N ILE A 82 -0.97 20.86 2.88
CA ILE A 82 0.10 20.71 1.88
C ILE A 82 0.41 22.07 1.26
N CYS A 83 -0.62 22.84 0.87
CA CYS A 83 -0.44 24.16 0.28
C CYS A 83 0.26 25.11 1.26
N GLU A 84 -0.17 25.13 2.52
CA GLU A 84 0.44 25.94 3.57
C GLU A 84 1.92 25.58 3.77
N PHE A 85 2.21 24.28 3.98
CA PHE A 85 3.57 23.81 4.20
C PHE A 85 4.52 24.10 3.03
N LEU A 86 4.02 24.06 1.80
CA LEU A 86 4.79 24.34 0.59
C LEU A 86 4.77 25.82 0.17
N ASN A 87 4.13 26.70 0.95
CA ASN A 87 3.92 28.12 0.61
C ASN A 87 3.33 28.32 -0.80
N LEU A 88 2.29 27.53 -1.13
CA LEU A 88 1.56 27.65 -2.39
C LEU A 88 0.47 28.72 -2.27
N ASP A 89 0.77 29.91 -2.78
CA ASP A 89 -0.17 31.03 -2.80
C ASP A 89 -1.02 31.08 -4.07
N GLY A 90 -2.21 31.67 -3.96
CA GLY A 90 -3.07 32.01 -5.08
C GLY A 90 -3.47 30.81 -5.95
N ASP A 91 -3.31 30.96 -7.26
CA ASP A 91 -3.67 29.95 -8.26
C ASP A 91 -2.79 28.69 -8.23
N LYS A 92 -1.67 28.71 -7.48
CA LYS A 92 -0.80 27.54 -7.31
C LYS A 92 -1.39 26.49 -6.38
N CYS A 93 -2.26 26.87 -5.45
CA CYS A 93 -2.91 25.91 -4.57
C CYS A 93 -4.16 25.31 -5.25
N PRO A 94 -4.23 23.99 -5.47
CA PRO A 94 -5.37 23.36 -6.16
C PRO A 94 -6.73 23.65 -5.52
N SER A 95 -6.79 23.77 -4.18
CA SER A 95 -8.06 24.09 -3.50
C SER A 95 -8.61 25.48 -3.84
N ILE A 96 -7.75 26.45 -4.18
CA ILE A 96 -8.21 27.80 -4.59
C ILE A 96 -8.89 27.74 -5.96
N LYS A 97 -8.46 26.82 -6.83
CA LYS A 97 -9.08 26.55 -8.13
C LYS A 97 -10.34 25.67 -8.04
N GLY A 98 -10.72 25.22 -6.84
CA GLY A 98 -11.82 24.29 -6.64
C GLY A 98 -11.50 22.85 -7.07
N GLU A 99 -10.22 22.50 -7.25
CA GLU A 99 -9.83 21.13 -7.57
C GLU A 99 -9.97 20.22 -6.34
N GLU A 100 -10.63 19.07 -6.52
CA GLU A 100 -10.78 18.08 -5.47
C GLU A 100 -9.45 17.40 -5.14
N TYR A 101 -9.29 16.97 -3.88
CA TYR A 101 -8.14 16.17 -3.48
C TYR A 101 -8.24 14.76 -4.10
N PRO A 102 -7.19 14.27 -4.79
CA PRO A 102 -7.30 13.06 -5.61
C PRO A 102 -7.60 11.81 -4.78
N ARG A 103 -8.57 11.02 -5.25
CA ARG A 103 -9.00 9.73 -4.68
C ARG A 103 -8.96 8.63 -5.74
N VAL A 104 -7.77 8.34 -6.27
CA VAL A 104 -7.61 7.45 -7.45
C VAL A 104 -7.26 6.00 -7.11
N ASN A 105 -6.77 5.73 -5.90
CA ASN A 105 -6.35 4.38 -5.46
C ASN A 105 -7.26 3.84 -4.36
N GLU A 106 -8.55 3.72 -4.66
CA GLU A 106 -9.56 3.33 -3.69
C GLU A 106 -9.55 1.83 -3.39
N SER A 107 -9.70 1.50 -2.10
CA SER A 107 -9.74 0.11 -1.66
C SER A 107 -10.89 -0.69 -2.29
N ALA A 108 -12.03 -0.06 -2.59
CA ALA A 108 -13.17 -0.72 -3.21
C ALA A 108 -12.85 -1.20 -4.64
N VAL A 109 -12.11 -0.40 -5.42
CA VAL A 109 -11.66 -0.78 -6.77
C VAL A 109 -10.65 -1.92 -6.67
N LEU A 110 -9.67 -1.80 -5.78
CA LEU A 110 -8.64 -2.83 -5.59
C LEU A 110 -9.24 -4.16 -5.11
N LYS A 111 -10.23 -4.13 -4.21
CA LYS A 111 -10.98 -5.33 -3.80
C LYS A 111 -11.61 -6.05 -4.99
N LYS A 112 -12.26 -5.32 -5.90
CA LYS A 112 -12.86 -5.92 -7.11
C LYS A 112 -11.81 -6.58 -8.01
N VAL A 113 -10.65 -5.94 -8.17
CA VAL A 113 -9.54 -6.51 -8.95
C VAL A 113 -9.07 -7.82 -8.32
N ILE A 114 -8.84 -7.81 -7.01
CA ILE A 114 -8.38 -8.97 -6.24
C ILE A 114 -9.39 -10.12 -6.30
N SER A 115 -10.69 -9.87 -6.11
CA SER A 115 -11.71 -10.90 -6.22
C SER A 115 -11.76 -11.54 -7.60
N ARG A 116 -11.52 -10.78 -8.68
CA ARG A 116 -11.41 -11.35 -10.03
C ARG A 116 -10.16 -12.22 -10.18
N MET A 117 -9.04 -11.82 -9.59
CA MET A 117 -7.82 -12.64 -9.59
C MET A 117 -7.99 -13.91 -8.77
N GLU A 118 -8.74 -13.89 -7.67
CA GLU A 118 -9.08 -15.08 -6.88
C GLU A 118 -9.79 -16.13 -7.72
N ILE A 119 -10.80 -15.72 -8.52
CA ILE A 119 -11.51 -16.62 -9.44
C ILE A 119 -10.53 -17.24 -10.46
N VAL A 120 -9.59 -16.45 -11.00
CA VAL A 120 -8.60 -16.95 -11.97
C VAL A 120 -7.70 -18.00 -11.34
N VAL A 121 -7.14 -17.74 -10.16
CA VAL A 121 -6.24 -18.71 -9.51
C VAL A 121 -6.99 -19.97 -9.04
N GLU A 122 -8.25 -19.85 -8.63
CA GLU A 122 -9.10 -21.01 -8.33
C GLU A 122 -9.38 -21.88 -9.56
N TRP A 123 -9.65 -21.25 -10.70
CA TRP A 123 -9.82 -21.98 -11.95
C TRP A 123 -8.54 -22.74 -12.33
N PHE A 124 -7.38 -22.07 -12.30
CA PHE A 124 -6.10 -22.70 -12.65
C PHE A 124 -5.71 -23.82 -11.68
N ASP A 125 -5.95 -23.66 -10.38
CA ASP A 125 -5.67 -24.71 -9.40
C ASP A 125 -6.59 -25.92 -9.54
N PHE A 126 -7.81 -25.73 -10.07
CA PHE A 126 -8.76 -26.82 -10.31
C PHE A 126 -8.49 -27.57 -11.63
N VAL A 127 -8.15 -26.85 -12.70
CA VAL A 127 -8.08 -27.41 -14.06
C VAL A 127 -6.68 -27.85 -14.51
N ALA A 128 -5.62 -27.50 -13.79
CA ALA A 128 -4.23 -27.71 -14.21
C ALA A 128 -3.33 -28.22 -13.08
#